data_AF-A0A3B1DTC1-F1
#
_entry.id   AF-A0A3B1DTC1-F1
#
_cell.length_a   1.000
_cell.length_b   1.000
_cell.length_c   1.000
_cell.angle_alpha   90.00
_cell.angle_beta   90.00
_cell.angle_gamma   90.00
#
_symmetry.space_group_name_H-M   'P 1'
#
loop_
_entity.id
_entity.type
_entity.pdbx_description
1 polymer ?
#
loop_
_entity_poly.entity_id
_entity_poly.type
_entity_poly.pdbx_seq_one_letter_code
_entity_poly.pdbx_strand_id
1 'polypeptide(L)'
;MSRLVPKLRFDGFSGEWEEKQLKNVTSAIFDGTHQTPKYTDKGIPFFSVENLISGKKNKFISIDDYKESTKKNKPEKDDILITRIGNI
;
A
#
# COMPACT_ATOMS: atom_id res chain seq x y z
N MET A 1 -7.69 19.75 28.92
CA MET A 1 -7.89 18.52 28.12
C MET A 1 -8.21 18.96 26.70
N SER A 2 -7.30 18.76 25.74
CA SER A 2 -7.58 19.03 24.33
C SER A 2 -8.53 17.95 23.81
N ARG A 3 -9.70 18.35 23.28
CA ARG A 3 -10.63 17.43 22.61
C ARG A 3 -9.96 16.91 21.33
N LEU A 4 -10.07 15.61 21.05
CA LEU A 4 -9.56 14.98 19.82
C LEU A 4 -10.50 15.25 18.64
N VAL A 5 -10.74 16.53 18.35
CA VAL A 5 -11.62 16.98 17.26
C VAL A 5 -10.77 17.73 16.25
N PRO A 6 -10.84 17.39 14.95
CA PRO A 6 -10.01 18.02 13.93
C PRO A 6 -10.48 19.45 13.69
N LYS A 7 -9.56 20.32 13.29
CA LYS A 7 -9.86 21.73 12.97
C LYS A 7 -10.85 21.87 11.80
N LEU A 8 -10.82 20.92 10.87
CA LEU A 8 -11.73 20.82 9.74
C LEU A 8 -12.39 19.44 9.78
N ARG A 9 -13.72 19.40 9.65
CA ARG A 9 -14.52 18.17 9.62
C ARG A 9 -15.54 18.30 8.50
N PHE A 10 -15.69 17.24 7.71
CA PHE A 10 -16.71 17.19 6.67
C PHE A 10 -18.10 16.98 7.27
N ASP A 11 -19.12 17.49 6.58
CA ASP A 11 -20.51 17.30 6.95
C ASP A 11 -20.85 15.80 7.00
N GLY A 12 -21.69 15.43 7.99
CA GLY A 12 -22.06 14.04 8.24
C GLY A 12 -21.14 13.28 9.20
N PHE A 13 -20.01 13.86 9.63
CA PHE A 13 -19.15 13.29 10.67
C PHE A 13 -19.29 14.07 11.98
N SER A 14 -19.27 13.38 13.12
CA SER A 14 -19.35 13.99 14.46
C SER A 14 -18.49 13.23 15.48
N GLY A 15 -18.43 13.70 16.72
CA GLY A 15 -17.69 13.05 17.80
C GLY A 15 -16.18 13.34 17.82
N GLU A 16 -15.50 12.76 18.80
CA GLU A 16 -14.05 12.78 18.93
C GLU A 16 -13.42 11.64 18.11
N TRP A 17 -12.17 11.81 17.68
CA TRP A 17 -11.41 10.72 17.08
C TRP A 17 -11.04 9.69 18.13
N GLU A 18 -11.09 8.43 17.72
CA GLU A 18 -10.60 7.30 18.51
C GLU A 18 -9.32 6.75 17.90
N GLU A 19 -8.35 6.43 18.74
CA GLU A 19 -7.17 5.69 18.31
C GLU A 19 -7.54 4.20 18.16
N LYS A 20 -7.20 3.61 17.01
CA LYS A 20 -7.38 2.18 16.75
C LYS A 20 -6.11 1.59 16.17
N GLN A 21 -5.82 0.34 16.54
CA GLN A 21 -4.75 -0.44 15.91
C GLN A 21 -5.21 -0.89 14.52
N LEU A 22 -4.33 -0.79 13.51
CA LEU A 22 -4.66 -1.17 12.13
C LEU A 22 -5.22 -2.58 12.01
N LYS A 23 -4.66 -3.55 12.75
CA LYS A 23 -5.14 -4.94 12.79
C LYS A 23 -6.62 -5.11 13.19
N ASN A 24 -7.23 -4.10 13.82
CA ASN A 24 -8.63 -4.12 14.25
C ASN A 24 -9.57 -3.46 13.20
N VAL A 25 -9.03 -2.80 12.18
CA VAL A 25 -9.80 -2.04 11.17
C VAL A 25 -9.53 -2.51 9.74
N THR A 26 -8.71 -3.54 9.56
CA THR A 26 -8.44 -4.18 8.27
C THR A 26 -8.52 -5.70 8.41
N SER A 27 -8.87 -6.38 7.31
CA SER A 27 -8.90 -7.84 7.23
C SER A 27 -7.50 -8.44 7.07
N ALA A 28 -6.57 -7.71 6.46
CA ALA A 28 -5.21 -8.19 6.21
C ALA A 28 -4.19 -7.04 6.17
N ILE A 29 -2.97 -7.35 6.61
CA ILE A 29 -1.78 -6.51 6.43
C ILE A 29 -0.66 -7.47 6.07
N PHE A 30 -0.01 -7.24 4.93
CA PHE A 30 1.07 -8.08 4.45
C PHE A 30 2.20 -7.23 3.88
N ASP A 31 3.42 -7.79 3.94
CA ASP A 31 4.58 -7.22 3.27
C ASP A 31 4.69 -7.74 1.83
N GLY A 32 5.34 -6.95 0.98
CA GLY A 32 5.67 -7.31 -0.39
C GLY A 32 6.84 -8.30 -0.46
N THR A 33 7.29 -8.56 -1.69
CA THR A 33 8.44 -9.44 -1.92
C THR A 33 9.77 -8.76 -1.55
N HIS A 34 10.67 -9.49 -0.89
CA HIS A 34 12.05 -9.07 -0.64
C HIS A 34 13.03 -9.50 -1.73
N GLN A 35 12.57 -10.27 -2.71
CA GLN A 35 13.39 -10.68 -3.84
C GLN A 35 13.25 -9.68 -4.98
N THR A 36 14.38 -9.21 -5.50
CA THR A 36 14.39 -8.37 -6.71
C THR A 36 13.95 -9.23 -7.89
N PRO A 37 12.83 -8.92 -8.55
CA PRO A 37 12.37 -9.71 -9.67
C PRO A 37 13.23 -9.45 -10.90
N LYS A 38 13.19 -10.38 -11.86
CA LYS A 38 13.79 -10.15 -13.18
C LYS A 38 12.86 -9.25 -13.99
N TYR A 39 13.35 -8.07 -14.32
CA TYR A 39 12.55 -7.12 -15.10
C TYR A 39 12.50 -7.50 -16.58
N THR A 40 11.37 -7.20 -17.20
CA THR A 40 11.10 -7.40 -18.61
C THR A 40 10.63 -6.08 -19.25
N ASP A 41 10.70 -5.99 -20.58
CA ASP A 41 10.22 -4.80 -21.31
C ASP A 41 8.69 -4.68 -21.31
N LYS A 42 8.00 -5.81 -21.15
CA LYS A 42 6.53 -5.93 -21.14
C LYS A 42 6.11 -7.04 -20.17
N GLY A 43 4.93 -6.91 -19.57
CA GLY A 43 4.41 -7.91 -18.64
C GLY A 43 3.48 -7.28 -17.61
N ILE A 44 3.50 -7.83 -16.40
CA ILE A 44 2.72 -7.30 -15.28
C ILE A 44 3.47 -6.14 -14.64
N PRO A 45 2.84 -4.96 -14.42
CA PRO A 45 3.47 -3.85 -13.71
C PRO A 45 3.92 -4.27 -12.31
N PHE A 46 5.17 -3.96 -11.98
CA PHE A 46 5.74 -4.18 -10.66
C PHE A 46 5.82 -2.85 -9.91
N PHE A 47 5.16 -2.79 -8.75
CA PHE A 47 5.16 -1.62 -7.88
C PHE A 47 6.33 -1.68 -6.91
N SER A 48 7.23 -0.71 -7.01
CA SER A 48 8.33 -0.51 -6.05
C SER A 48 8.15 0.79 -5.28
N VAL A 49 8.90 0.94 -4.18
CA VAL A 49 8.96 2.21 -3.40
C VAL A 49 9.28 3.40 -4.31
N GLU A 50 10.18 3.22 -5.28
CA GLU A 50 10.54 4.26 -6.23
C GLU A 50 9.33 4.72 -7.05
N ASN A 51 8.45 3.80 -7.47
CA ASN A 51 7.25 4.14 -8.24
C ASN A 51 6.23 4.92 -7.39
N LEU A 52 6.08 4.55 -6.12
CA LEU A 52 5.12 5.18 -5.21
C LEU A 52 5.53 6.60 -4.82
N ILE A 53 6.83 6.87 -4.65
CA ILE A 53 7.33 8.17 -4.20
C ILE A 53 7.60 9.12 -5.36
N SER A 54 8.24 8.64 -6.43
CA SER A 54 8.78 9.51 -7.49
C SER A 54 7.89 9.66 -8.72
N GLY A 55 6.79 8.89 -8.81
CA GLY A 55 5.95 8.85 -10.00
C GLY A 55 6.64 8.27 -11.24
N LYS A 56 7.81 7.64 -11.08
CA LYS A 56 8.51 6.96 -12.18
C LYS A 56 7.65 5.83 -12.73
N LYS A 57 7.77 5.59 -14.05
CA LYS A 57 7.08 4.51 -14.74
C LYS A 57 7.39 3.15 -14.09
N ASN A 58 6.37 2.31 -13.99
CA ASN A 58 6.52 0.95 -13.51
C ASN A 58 7.44 0.15 -14.41
N LYS A 59 8.26 -0.70 -13.80
CA LYS A 59 8.93 -1.80 -14.49
C LYS A 59 7.95 -2.96 -14.63
N PHE A 60 8.28 -3.94 -15.47
CA PHE A 60 7.43 -5.11 -15.68
C PHE A 60 8.13 -6.38 -15.26
N ILE A 61 7.33 -7.38 -14.87
CA ILE A 61 7.77 -8.74 -14.55
C ILE A 61 6.97 -9.75 -15.36
N SER A 62 7.49 -10.98 -15.45
CA SER A 62 6.79 -12.08 -16.10
C SER A 62 5.53 -12.48 -15.33
N ILE A 63 4.60 -13.17 -16.01
CA ILE A 63 3.39 -13.71 -15.37
C ILE A 63 3.72 -14.76 -14.31
N ASP A 64 4.80 -15.51 -14.49
CA ASP A 64 5.21 -16.56 -13.55
C ASP A 64 5.82 -15.96 -12.28
N ASP A 65 6.66 -14.92 -12.42
CA ASP A 65 7.17 -14.14 -11.28
C ASP A 65 6.03 -13.47 -10.51
N TYR A 66 5.02 -12.95 -11.22
CA TYR A 66 3.83 -12.39 -10.59
C TYR A 66 3.07 -13.44 -9.78
N LYS A 67 2.81 -14.62 -10.36
CA LYS A 67 2.11 -15.71 -9.67
C LYS A 67 2.86 -16.17 -8.42
N GLU A 68 4.18 -16.29 -8.50
CA GLU A 68 4.99 -16.73 -7.36
C GLU A 68 5.04 -15.68 -6.26
N SER A 69 5.26 -14.40 -6.61
CA SER A 69 5.32 -13.31 -5.64
C SER A 69 3.98 -12.99 -4.97
N THR A 70 2.86 -13.28 -5.62
CA THR A 70 1.51 -13.02 -5.09
C THR A 70 0.81 -14.24 -4.52
N LYS A 71 1.48 -15.41 -4.47
CA LYS A 71 0.90 -16.68 -4.02
C LYS A 71 0.26 -16.62 -2.62
N LYS A 72 0.83 -15.82 -1.72
CA LYS A 72 0.32 -15.64 -0.35
C LYS A 72 -0.38 -14.30 -0.16
N ASN A 73 0.14 -13.26 -0.79
CA ASN A 73 -0.16 -11.86 -0.49
C ASN A 73 -0.42 -11.12 -1.80
N LYS A 74 -1.56 -11.39 -2.43
CA LYS A 74 -1.94 -10.75 -3.68
C LYS A 74 -2.64 -9.42 -3.38
N PRO A 75 -2.07 -8.27 -3.78
CA PRO A 75 -2.79 -7.00 -3.69
C PRO A 75 -3.97 -7.00 -4.67
N GLU A 76 -5.09 -6.47 -4.20
CA GLU A 76 -6.31 -6.31 -4.98
C GLU A 76 -6.58 -4.85 -5.31
N LYS A 77 -7.55 -4.62 -6.20
CA LYS A 77 -7.99 -3.26 -6.48
C LYS A 77 -8.58 -2.66 -5.20
N ASP A 78 -8.31 -1.38 -4.97
CA ASP A 78 -8.74 -0.61 -3.80
C ASP A 78 -7.98 -0.91 -2.50
N ASP A 79 -6.96 -1.78 -2.54
CA ASP A 79 -5.98 -1.91 -1.46
C ASP A 79 -5.08 -0.67 -1.34
N ILE A 80 -4.62 -0.41 -0.11
CA ILE A 80 -3.72 0.69 0.19
C ILE A 80 -2.27 0.20 0.21
N LEU A 81 -1.45 0.71 -0.69
CA LEU A 81 0.00 0.51 -0.66
C LEU A 81 0.67 1.59 0.18
N ILE A 82 1.42 1.17 1.21
CA ILE A 82 2.20 2.07 2.06
C ILE A 82 3.69 1.70 2.01
N THR A 83 4.56 2.69 2.01
CA THR A 83 6.01 2.47 2.06
C THR A 83 6.50 2.58 3.50
N ARG A 84 7.22 1.57 4.00
CA ARG A 84 7.93 1.66 5.30
C ARG A 84 9.21 2.52 5.21
N ILE A 85 9.77 2.64 4.02
CA ILE A 85 11.09 3.24 3.77
C ILE A 85 10.90 4.41 2.79
N GLY A 86 11.26 5.61 3.24
CA GLY A 86 11.12 6.87 2.50
C GLY A 86 10.97 8.05 3.46
N ASN A 87 11.40 9.25 3.06
CA ASN A 87 11.01 10.46 3.78
C ASN A 87 9.55 10.77 3.44
N ILE A 88 8.73 10.96 4.47
CA ILE A 88 7.37 11.50 4.38
C ILE A 88 7.44 13.02 4.40
#